data_AF-A0A0B8PIR5-F1
#
_entry.id   AF-A0A0B8PIR5-F1
#
_cell.length_a   1.000
_cell.length_b   1.000
_cell.length_c   1.000
_cell.angle_alpha   90.00
_cell.angle_beta   90.00
_cell.angle_gamma   90.00
#
_symmetry.space_group_name_H-M   'P 1'
#
loop_
_entity.id
_entity.type
_entity.pdbx_description
1 polymer ?
#
loop_
_entity_poly.entity_id
_entity_poly.type
_entity_poly.pdbx_seq_one_letter_code
_entity_poly.pdbx_strand_id
1 'polypeptide(L)'
;MAGAGSIVYGKAAIEGVERLDYNDDATAAQLEDETELQFGYPRATEDGIVKVVQGLEDTNEWSWVQASGATSIVATLASSAGADEGEITGTECFVTYNEAENSASTPSIVVTNTGC
;
A
#
# COMPACT_ATOMS: atom_id res chain seq x y z
N MET A 1 1.58 -1.85 8.11
CA MET A 1 0.61 -1.44 7.07
C MET A 1 -0.74 -1.01 7.66
N ALA A 2 -1.48 -1.86 8.40
CA ALA A 2 -2.82 -1.50 8.91
C ALA A 2 -2.88 -0.20 9.73
N GLY A 3 -1.92 -0.02 10.65
CA GLY A 3 -1.84 1.20 11.46
C GLY A 3 -1.65 2.48 10.63
N ALA A 4 -0.80 2.45 9.61
CA ALA A 4 -0.63 3.59 8.70
C ALA A 4 -1.91 3.87 7.92
N GLY A 5 -2.58 2.82 7.41
CA GLY A 5 -3.85 2.96 6.69
C GLY A 5 -4.95 3.64 7.50
N SER A 6 -5.13 3.27 8.78
CA SER A 6 -6.14 3.91 9.64
C SER A 6 -5.83 5.38 9.96
N ILE A 7 -4.55 5.74 10.06
CA ILE A 7 -4.13 7.14 10.29
C ILE A 7 -4.40 7.98 9.03
N VAL A 8 -4.05 7.46 7.86
CA VAL A 8 -4.30 8.14 6.58
C VAL A 8 -5.80 8.32 6.35
N TYR A 9 -6.62 7.30 6.61
CA TYR A 9 -8.07 7.43 6.52
C TYR A 9 -8.62 8.51 7.45
N GLY A 10 -8.09 8.59 8.68
CA GLY A 10 -8.44 9.66 9.61
C GLY A 10 -8.11 11.05 9.08
N LYS A 11 -6.93 11.24 8.47
CA LYS A 11 -6.55 12.50 7.82
C LYS A 11 -7.45 12.82 6.63
N ALA A 12 -7.68 11.84 5.75
CA ALA A 12 -8.54 11.98 4.58
C ALA A 12 -9.96 12.42 4.96
N ALA A 13 -10.50 11.90 6.06
CA ALA A 13 -11.83 12.28 6.56
C ALA A 13 -11.89 13.70 7.12
N ILE A 14 -10.78 14.21 7.67
CA ILE A 14 -10.67 15.62 8.10
C ILE A 14 -10.58 16.54 6.89
N GLU A 15 -9.88 16.12 5.84
CA GLU A 15 -9.74 16.86 4.57
C GLU A 15 -10.96 16.71 3.64
N GLY A 16 -11.88 15.78 3.94
CA GLY A 16 -13.12 15.56 3.19
C GLY A 16 -12.93 14.80 1.87
N VAL A 17 -11.82 14.07 1.73
CA VAL A 17 -11.43 13.31 0.54
C VAL A 17 -11.54 11.80 0.74
N GLU A 18 -12.12 11.34 1.84
CA GLU A 18 -12.13 9.93 2.27
C GLU A 18 -13.00 9.00 1.43
N ARG A 19 -13.74 9.53 0.46
CA ARG A 19 -14.62 8.76 -0.43
C ARG A 19 -14.23 8.85 -1.90
N LEU A 20 -13.19 9.62 -2.22
CA LEU A 20 -12.78 9.84 -3.61
C LEU A 20 -12.11 8.60 -4.18
N ASP A 21 -12.50 8.24 -5.40
CA ASP A 21 -11.80 7.26 -6.22
C ASP A 21 -10.65 7.96 -6.94
N TYR A 22 -9.45 7.40 -6.86
CA TYR A 22 -8.30 7.94 -7.58
C TYR A 22 -8.51 7.93 -9.09
N ASN A 23 -9.21 6.92 -9.60
CA ASN A 23 -9.44 6.79 -11.04
C ASN A 23 -10.43 7.84 -11.57
N ASP A 24 -11.28 8.39 -10.70
CA ASP A 24 -12.20 9.47 -11.06
C ASP A 24 -11.51 10.84 -11.04
N ASP A 25 -10.70 11.12 -10.01
CA ASP A 25 -9.95 12.37 -9.89
C ASP A 25 -8.69 12.21 -9.01
N ALA A 26 -7.58 11.84 -9.65
CA ALA A 26 -6.29 11.65 -9.00
C ALA A 26 -5.78 12.89 -8.26
N THR A 27 -6.11 14.10 -8.75
CA THR A 27 -5.63 15.34 -8.12
C THR A 27 -6.37 15.67 -6.83
N ALA A 28 -7.63 15.24 -6.73
CA ALA A 28 -8.44 15.40 -5.53
C ALA A 28 -8.28 14.21 -4.57
N ALA A 29 -7.98 13.01 -5.07
CA ALA A 29 -7.79 11.79 -4.29
C ALA A 29 -6.37 11.68 -3.68
N GLN A 30 -5.94 12.74 -3.00
CA GLN A 30 -4.67 12.78 -2.28
C GLN A 30 -4.76 13.70 -1.06
N LEU A 31 -3.89 13.48 -0.08
CA LEU A 31 -3.73 14.38 1.06
C LEU A 31 -2.91 15.63 0.68
N GLU A 32 -2.90 16.64 1.55
CA GLU A 32 -2.04 17.82 1.42
C GLU A 32 -0.53 17.49 1.30
N ASP A 33 -0.09 16.37 1.87
CA ASP A 33 1.30 15.89 1.78
C ASP A 33 1.58 15.06 0.52
N GLU A 34 0.66 15.09 -0.46
CA GLU A 34 0.72 14.34 -1.72
C GLU A 34 0.72 12.82 -1.50
N THR A 35 0.14 12.33 -0.41
CA THR A 35 -0.13 10.89 -0.25
C THR A 35 -1.30 10.50 -1.12
N GLU A 36 -1.11 9.57 -2.06
CA GLU A 36 -2.19 9.11 -2.93
C GLU A 36 -3.21 8.24 -2.18
N LEU A 37 -4.49 8.47 -2.47
CA LEU A 37 -5.60 7.81 -1.79
C LEU A 37 -6.46 7.01 -2.76
N GLN A 38 -6.88 5.81 -2.35
CA GLN A 38 -8.01 5.07 -2.91
C GLN A 38 -9.10 5.00 -1.84
N PHE A 39 -10.21 5.72 -2.05
CA PHE A 39 -11.32 5.79 -1.10
C PHE A 39 -10.86 6.13 0.33
N GLY A 40 -10.00 7.16 0.44
CA GLY A 40 -9.46 7.63 1.72
C GLY A 40 -8.35 6.79 2.34
N TYR A 41 -8.05 5.61 1.80
CA TYR A 41 -6.93 4.78 2.24
C TYR A 41 -5.71 4.97 1.33
N PRO A 42 -4.48 4.70 1.78
CA PRO A 42 -3.31 4.80 0.92
C PRO A 42 -3.44 3.90 -0.30
N ARG A 43 -3.02 4.38 -1.47
CA ARG A 43 -2.87 3.54 -2.66
C ARG A 43 -1.77 2.48 -2.50
N ALA A 44 -1.83 1.40 -3.23
CA ALA A 44 -0.77 0.40 -3.38
C ALA A 44 0.29 0.90 -4.37
N THR A 45 0.80 2.10 -4.12
CA THR A 45 1.83 2.79 -4.91
C THR A 45 2.96 3.26 -3.99
N GLU A 46 4.05 3.72 -4.60
CA GLU A 46 5.14 4.36 -3.87
C GLU A 46 4.65 5.60 -3.11
N ASP A 47 3.86 6.44 -3.78
CA ASP A 47 3.27 7.66 -3.22
C ASP A 47 2.07 7.40 -2.28
N GLY A 48 1.64 6.14 -2.14
CA GLY A 48 0.58 5.70 -1.24
C GLY A 48 1.13 4.99 0.00
N ILE A 49 0.95 3.66 0.05
CA ILE A 49 1.23 2.83 1.23
C ILE A 49 2.72 2.78 1.57
N VAL A 50 3.61 2.83 0.56
CA VAL A 50 5.07 2.83 0.80
C VAL A 50 5.48 4.10 1.53
N LYS A 51 4.99 5.27 1.07
CA LYS A 51 5.25 6.58 1.68
C LYS A 51 4.83 6.68 3.14
N VAL A 52 3.77 5.98 3.56
CA VAL A 52 3.17 6.17 4.90
C VAL A 52 3.52 5.07 5.90
N VAL A 53 4.06 3.94 5.45
CA VAL A 53 4.55 2.89 6.36
C VAL A 53 6.01 3.19 6.68
N GLN A 54 6.22 3.71 7.89
CA GLN A 54 7.55 4.00 8.42
C GLN A 54 8.52 2.82 8.23
N GLY A 55 9.62 3.07 7.52
CA GLY A 55 10.69 2.11 7.26
C GLY A 55 10.51 1.32 5.97
N LEU A 56 9.34 1.32 5.32
CA LEU A 56 9.11 0.60 4.07
C LEU A 56 9.83 1.27 2.87
N GLU A 57 10.18 2.55 3.01
CA GLU A 57 11.02 3.29 2.07
C GLU A 57 12.50 2.89 2.11
N ASP A 58 12.96 2.21 3.18
CA ASP A 58 14.35 1.76 3.31
C ASP A 58 14.56 0.46 2.53
N THR A 59 15.06 0.61 1.30
CA THR A 59 15.33 -0.50 0.39
C THR A 59 16.48 -1.42 0.82
N ASN A 60 17.22 -1.07 1.89
CA ASN A 60 18.19 -1.97 2.50
C ASN A 60 17.55 -2.95 3.47
N GLU A 61 16.37 -2.64 3.99
CA GLU A 61 15.61 -3.48 4.93
C GLU A 61 14.45 -4.18 4.23
N TRP A 62 13.76 -3.48 3.33
CA TRP A 62 12.58 -3.97 2.63
C TRP A 62 12.79 -4.07 1.14
N SER A 63 12.32 -5.16 0.56
CA SER A 63 12.09 -5.28 -0.87
C SER A 63 10.60 -5.31 -1.12
N TRP A 64 10.10 -4.44 -1.99
CA TRP A 64 8.69 -4.38 -2.35
C TRP A 64 8.53 -4.11 -3.83
N VAL A 65 7.38 -4.50 -4.37
CA VAL A 65 6.97 -4.16 -5.73
C VAL A 65 5.45 -4.03 -5.78
N GLN A 66 4.97 -3.15 -6.65
CA GLN A 66 3.57 -3.13 -7.03
C GLN A 66 3.27 -4.40 -7.85
N ALA A 67 2.31 -5.19 -7.37
CA ALA A 67 1.94 -6.44 -8.02
C ALA A 67 1.15 -6.19 -9.31
N SER A 68 1.15 -7.21 -10.17
CA SER A 68 0.48 -7.19 -11.46
C SER A 68 -1.00 -6.80 -11.33
N GLY A 69 -1.39 -5.70 -11.99
CA GLY A 69 -2.74 -5.12 -11.89
C GLY A 69 -2.83 -3.81 -11.11
N ALA A 70 -1.73 -3.37 -10.48
CA ALA A 70 -1.57 -2.04 -9.87
C ALA A 70 -2.57 -1.66 -8.76
N THR A 71 -3.17 -2.68 -8.12
CA THR A 71 -4.09 -2.52 -6.97
C THR A 71 -3.56 -3.18 -5.69
N SER A 72 -2.32 -3.68 -5.74
CA SER A 72 -1.67 -4.30 -4.59
C SER A 72 -0.15 -4.13 -4.62
N ILE A 73 0.46 -4.22 -3.43
CA ILE A 73 1.91 -4.28 -3.23
C ILE A 73 2.24 -5.57 -2.50
N VAL A 74 3.32 -6.22 -2.90
CA VAL A 74 3.97 -7.29 -2.14
C VAL A 74 5.27 -6.77 -1.56
N ALA A 75 5.56 -7.11 -0.31
CA ALA A 75 6.76 -6.70 0.40
C ALA A 75 7.36 -7.85 1.21
N THR A 76 8.67 -7.98 1.20
CA THR A 76 9.47 -8.92 2.00
C THR A 76 10.74 -8.22 2.50
N LEU A 77 11.54 -8.92 3.30
CA LEU A 77 12.85 -8.42 3.73
C LEU A 77 13.80 -8.34 2.54
N ALA A 78 14.60 -7.28 2.44
CA ALA A 78 15.56 -7.09 1.35
C ALA A 78 16.63 -8.19 1.30
N SER A 79 16.89 -8.88 2.42
CA SER A 79 17.77 -10.05 2.46
C SER A 79 17.19 -11.29 1.77
N SER A 80 15.87 -11.32 1.53
CA SER A 80 15.15 -12.50 1.05
C SER A 80 14.97 -12.52 -0.47
N ALA A 81 14.74 -11.37 -1.10
CA ALA A 81 14.50 -11.25 -2.55
C ALA A 81 14.76 -9.82 -3.07
N GLY A 82 14.97 -9.67 -4.38
CA GLY A 82 14.95 -8.39 -5.07
C GLY A 82 13.53 -7.84 -5.26
N ALA A 83 13.42 -6.66 -5.87
CA ALA A 83 12.15 -5.95 -6.09
C ALA A 83 11.40 -6.45 -7.34
N ASP A 84 11.23 -7.77 -7.45
CA ASP A 84 10.47 -8.43 -8.50
C ASP A 84 9.34 -9.26 -7.88
N GLU A 85 8.16 -9.24 -8.49
CA GLU A 85 6.97 -9.88 -7.92
C GLU A 85 7.15 -11.41 -7.80
N GLY A 86 7.76 -12.02 -8.82
CA GLY A 86 8.03 -13.46 -8.84
C GLY A 86 9.09 -13.86 -7.82
N GLU A 87 10.14 -13.04 -7.66
CA GLU A 87 11.16 -13.26 -6.62
C GLU A 87 10.56 -13.15 -5.22
N ILE A 88 9.80 -12.10 -4.93
CA ILE A 88 9.17 -11.88 -3.62
C ILE A 88 8.18 -13.00 -3.31
N THR A 89 7.27 -13.31 -4.23
CA THR A 89 6.25 -14.34 -4.01
C THR A 89 6.84 -15.75 -3.91
N GLY A 90 7.94 -16.01 -4.65
CA GLY A 90 8.69 -17.25 -4.59
C GLY A 90 9.37 -17.52 -3.24
N THR A 91 9.56 -16.50 -2.39
CA THR A 91 10.04 -16.70 -1.01
C THR A 91 9.01 -17.38 -0.12
N GLU A 92 7.72 -17.31 -0.48
CA GLU A 92 6.60 -17.69 0.40
C GLU A 92 6.65 -17.03 1.80
N CYS A 93 7.37 -15.91 1.91
CA CYS A 93 7.61 -15.15 3.13
C CYS A 93 7.48 -13.66 2.83
N PHE A 94 6.25 -13.18 2.68
CA PHE A 94 5.96 -11.81 2.26
C PHE A 94 4.60 -11.33 2.77
N VAL A 95 4.38 -10.03 2.71
CA VAL A 95 3.12 -9.38 3.04
C VAL A 95 2.54 -8.75 1.78
N THR A 96 1.26 -8.98 1.53
CA THR A 96 0.48 -8.31 0.49
C THR A 96 -0.39 -7.23 1.11
N TYR A 97 -0.36 -6.03 0.54
CA TYR A 97 -1.35 -4.98 0.75
C TYR A 97 -2.22 -4.87 -0.50
N ASN A 98 -3.55 -4.98 -0.36
CA ASN A 98 -4.50 -4.70 -1.42
C ASN A 98 -5.26 -3.41 -1.08
N GLU A 99 -5.40 -2.52 -2.06
CA GLU A 99 -6.17 -1.28 -1.92
C GLU A 99 -7.64 -1.55 -1.58
N ALA A 100 -8.35 -0.50 -1.15
CA ALA A 100 -9.80 -0.56 -1.00
C ALA A 100 -10.48 -0.70 -2.37
N GLU A 101 -11.37 -1.69 -2.51
CA GLU A 101 -12.09 -1.93 -3.77
C GLU A 101 -13.17 -0.88 -4.08
N ASN A 102 -13.74 -0.27 -3.04
CA ASN A 102 -14.81 0.72 -3.14
C ASN A 102 -14.89 1.56 -1.85
N SER A 103 -15.68 2.63 -1.89
CA SER A 103 -15.90 3.56 -0.76
C SER A 103 -16.59 2.99 0.49
N ALA A 104 -16.95 1.71 0.49
CA ALA A 104 -17.49 0.98 1.64
C ALA A 104 -16.57 -0.17 2.11
N SER A 105 -15.49 -0.46 1.37
CA SER A 105 -14.51 -1.48 1.70
C SER A 105 -13.28 -0.86 2.36
N THR A 106 -12.62 -1.63 3.23
CA THR A 106 -11.28 -1.31 3.74
C THR A 106 -10.22 -2.06 2.92
N PRO A 107 -8.98 -1.55 2.82
CA PRO A 107 -7.88 -2.31 2.25
C PRO A 107 -7.65 -3.60 3.05
N SER A 108 -7.10 -4.62 2.39
CA SER A 108 -6.78 -5.91 3.02
C SER A 108 -5.28 -6.13 3.09
N ILE A 109 -4.84 -6.81 4.15
CA ILE A 109 -3.43 -7.15 4.36
C ILE A 109 -3.36 -8.65 4.62
N VAL A 110 -2.56 -9.34 3.81
CA VAL A 110 -2.37 -10.78 3.88
C VAL A 110 -0.90 -11.07 4.13
N VAL A 111 -0.61 -11.94 5.09
CA VAL A 111 0.76 -12.42 5.35
C VAL A 111 0.87 -13.84 4.84
N THR A 112 1.82 -14.06 3.94
CA THR A 112 2.24 -15.40 3.50
C THR A 112 3.49 -15.75 4.28
N ASN A 113 3.44 -16.84 5.04
CA ASN A 113 4.52 -17.26 5.94
C ASN A 113 4.81 -18.76 5.87
N THR A 114 4.58 -19.39 4.72
CA THR A 114 4.86 -20.82 4.54
C THR A 114 6.33 -21.11 4.25
N GLY A 115 7.10 -20.11 3.80
CA GLY A 115 8.54 -20.19 3.54
C GLY A 115 9.42 -19.38 4.50
N CYS A 116 8.82 -18.81 5.56
CA CYS A 116 9.56 -18.28 6.71
C CYS A 116 9.88 -19.44 7.69
#